data_AF-A0A250IY50-F1
#
_entry.id   AF-A0A250IY50-F1
#
_cell.length_a   1.000
_cell.length_b   1.000
_cell.length_c   1.000
_cell.angle_alpha   90.00
_cell.angle_beta   90.00
_cell.angle_gamma   90.00
#
_symmetry.space_group_name_H-M   'P 1'
#
loop_
_entity.id
_entity.type
_entity.pdbx_description
1 polymer ?
#
loop_
_entity_poly.entity_id
_entity_poly.type
_entity_poly.pdbx_seq_one_letter_code
_entity_poly.pdbx_strand_id
1 'polypeptide(L)'
;MKQFLSAAAVAVTTLMSVEASATNYTLWIHGKNGSTTKPGNYTDFSYWGPSTTAAGVNKKAVNWNGTQRISVENYRVRDALDCFCTGSNWCYVAVHSAGDLQIGYALSLYGGSTRSIKNATPNSSGVCGDAGGTQVGWNIKWVDVASGASGGSELADVGEWAVSDPLVSDLVTTTARGMYNHNTTRSLWFYNFAGSKGTLYSGVLPGQDDEAVSYHSTGGTSGSSGSSLCNPGDWFCGGTLNTGTSASSNGIAKWSYHSVSLRDDGESYDHYAAGNWAGIVGPVRSDVVTYAK
;
A
#
# COMPACT_ATOMS: atom_id res chain seq x y z
N MET A 1 25.23 -58.87 51.84
CA MET A 1 24.04 -58.19 51.26
C MET A 1 23.84 -56.87 51.98
N LYS A 2 24.08 -55.74 51.30
CA LYS A 2 23.41 -54.46 51.52
C LYS A 2 23.74 -53.59 50.30
N GLN A 3 22.76 -53.51 49.41
CA GLN A 3 22.83 -52.88 48.09
C GLN A 3 22.96 -51.36 48.23
N PHE A 4 23.81 -50.79 47.38
CA PHE A 4 23.84 -49.38 47.05
C PHE A 4 22.58 -49.03 46.25
N LEU A 5 21.85 -48.00 46.68
CA LEU A 5 20.79 -47.38 45.88
C LEU A 5 21.25 -45.96 45.53
N SER A 6 21.78 -45.81 44.32
CA SER A 6 22.01 -44.53 43.68
C SER A 6 20.68 -43.99 43.14
N ALA A 7 20.24 -42.83 43.62
CA ALA A 7 19.10 -42.12 43.08
C ALA A 7 19.54 -41.32 41.84
N ALA A 8 19.08 -41.74 40.66
CA ALA A 8 19.23 -40.97 39.43
C ALA A 8 18.10 -39.93 39.36
N ALA A 9 18.45 -38.64 39.41
CA ALA A 9 17.52 -37.55 39.17
C ALA A 9 17.38 -37.34 37.65
N VAL A 10 16.21 -37.68 37.10
CA VAL A 10 15.85 -37.36 35.71
C VAL A 10 15.28 -35.94 35.70
N ALA A 11 16.03 -34.99 35.14
CA ALA A 11 15.53 -33.66 34.86
C ALA A 11 14.68 -33.70 33.58
N VAL A 12 13.36 -33.63 33.74
CA VAL A 12 12.42 -33.45 32.62
C VAL A 12 12.44 -31.98 32.23
N THR A 13 13.15 -31.63 31.16
CA THR A 13 13.00 -30.34 30.49
C THR A 13 11.69 -30.34 29.71
N THR A 14 10.65 -29.74 30.27
CA THR A 14 9.42 -29.41 29.55
C THR A 14 9.74 -28.35 28.49
N LEU A 15 9.83 -28.77 27.23
CA LEU A 15 9.80 -27.86 26.08
C LEU A 15 8.39 -27.25 26.04
N MET A 16 8.24 -26.05 26.60
CA MET A 16 7.03 -25.26 26.36
C MET A 16 7.07 -24.80 24.90
N SER A 17 6.30 -25.50 24.06
CA SER A 17 5.92 -25.00 22.74
C SER A 17 5.13 -23.71 22.96
N VAL A 18 5.77 -22.58 22.72
CA VAL A 18 5.10 -21.29 22.61
C VAL A 18 4.17 -21.42 21.40
N GLU A 19 2.87 -21.52 21.62
CA GLU A 19 1.90 -21.49 20.53
C GLU A 19 2.03 -20.14 19.84
N ALA A 20 2.45 -20.14 18.57
CA ALA A 20 2.55 -18.93 17.77
C ALA A 20 1.15 -18.40 17.47
N SER A 21 0.63 -17.55 18.36
CA SER A 21 -0.65 -16.87 18.15
C SER A 21 -0.60 -16.01 16.89
N ALA A 22 -1.65 -16.12 16.08
CA ALA A 22 -1.85 -15.24 14.93
C ALA A 22 -1.85 -13.77 15.38
N THR A 23 -1.04 -12.94 14.73
CA THR A 23 -0.99 -11.49 14.98
C THR A 23 -1.41 -10.72 13.73
N ASN A 24 -2.31 -9.75 13.88
CA ASN A 24 -2.67 -8.85 12.80
C ASN A 24 -1.74 -7.63 12.80
N TYR A 25 -1.30 -7.20 11.62
CA TYR A 25 -0.48 -6.00 11.40
C TYR A 25 -1.15 -5.07 10.41
N THR A 26 -0.92 -3.76 10.57
CA THR A 26 -1.23 -2.77 9.55
C THR A 26 0.06 -2.23 8.96
N LEU A 27 0.25 -2.41 7.65
CA LEU A 27 1.43 -1.93 6.92
C LEU A 27 1.10 -0.66 6.14
N TRP A 28 1.89 0.39 6.34
CA TRP A 28 1.71 1.70 5.70
C TRP A 28 2.81 1.95 4.66
N ILE A 29 2.50 1.87 3.36
CA ILE A 29 3.48 2.02 2.25
C ILE A 29 3.34 3.41 1.64
N HIS A 30 4.37 4.25 1.78
CA HIS A 30 4.30 5.64 1.31
C HIS A 30 4.52 5.75 -0.20
N GLY A 31 4.17 6.91 -0.77
CA GLY A 31 4.42 7.24 -2.16
C GLY A 31 5.69 8.06 -2.38
N LYS A 32 5.71 8.83 -3.46
CA LYS A 32 6.83 9.71 -3.81
C LYS A 32 7.15 10.65 -2.63
N ASN A 33 8.43 10.79 -2.31
CA ASN A 33 8.92 11.75 -1.31
C ASN A 33 10.35 12.19 -1.66
N GLY A 34 10.94 13.11 -0.90
CA GLY A 34 12.33 13.56 -1.09
C GLY A 34 13.39 12.67 -0.45
N SER A 35 13.18 11.34 -0.37
CA SER A 35 14.06 10.38 0.33
C SER A 35 14.32 10.71 1.81
N THR A 36 13.32 11.26 2.50
CA THR A 36 13.41 11.70 3.90
C THR A 36 13.08 10.60 4.92
N THR A 37 12.46 9.51 4.46
CA THR A 37 12.13 8.33 5.27
C THR A 37 13.33 7.41 5.42
N LYS A 38 13.29 6.51 6.42
CA LYS A 38 14.35 5.55 6.73
C LYS A 38 13.92 4.12 6.35
N PRO A 39 14.30 3.61 5.17
CA PRO A 39 13.97 2.25 4.76
C PRO A 39 14.45 1.21 5.78
N GLY A 40 13.61 0.20 6.04
CA GLY A 40 13.86 -0.85 7.03
C GLY A 40 13.57 -0.45 8.49
N ASN A 41 13.39 0.84 8.79
CA ASN A 41 12.87 1.27 10.09
C ASN A 41 11.34 1.32 10.07
N TYR A 42 10.69 0.24 10.50
CA TYR A 42 9.23 0.13 10.54
C TYR A 42 8.51 0.98 11.59
N THR A 43 9.25 1.78 12.36
CA THR A 43 8.70 2.75 13.33
C THR A 43 8.81 4.19 12.85
N ASP A 44 9.46 4.42 11.71
CA ASP A 44 9.59 5.75 11.13
C ASP A 44 8.33 6.15 10.35
N PHE A 45 7.42 6.82 11.05
CA PHE A 45 6.20 7.37 10.48
C PHE A 45 6.35 8.81 9.96
N SER A 46 7.57 9.32 9.76
CA SER A 46 7.82 10.72 9.38
C SER A 46 7.09 11.18 8.10
N TYR A 47 6.86 10.29 7.13
CA TYR A 47 6.04 10.59 5.96
C TYR A 47 4.56 10.83 6.32
N TRP A 48 4.05 10.03 7.25
CA TRP A 48 2.64 9.94 7.58
C TRP A 48 2.25 10.97 8.62
N GLY A 49 2.91 10.94 9.77
CA GLY A 49 2.71 11.87 10.88
C GLY A 49 3.09 11.26 12.23
N PRO A 50 2.60 11.83 13.35
CA PRO A 50 3.00 11.39 14.69
C PRO A 50 2.78 9.88 14.85
N SER A 51 3.83 9.16 15.26
CA SER A 51 3.79 7.71 15.44
C SER A 51 2.87 7.27 16.58
N THR A 52 2.45 8.20 17.45
CA THR A 52 1.47 7.96 18.51
C THR A 52 0.02 7.95 18.01
N THR A 53 -0.26 8.54 16.85
CA THR A 53 -1.61 8.60 16.27
C THR A 53 -2.10 7.21 15.87
N ALA A 54 -3.31 6.83 16.27
CA ALA A 54 -3.89 5.53 15.89
C ALA A 54 -3.98 5.39 14.36
N ALA A 55 -3.52 4.26 13.83
CA ALA A 55 -3.47 3.99 12.40
C ALA A 55 -3.47 2.47 12.13
N GLY A 56 -4.38 1.75 12.81
CA GLY A 56 -4.50 0.28 12.74
C GLY A 56 -3.67 -0.49 13.77
N VAL A 57 -3.94 -1.79 13.84
CA VAL A 57 -3.34 -2.74 14.80
C VAL A 57 -1.87 -3.01 14.47
N ASN A 58 -1.01 -3.03 15.50
CA ASN A 58 0.43 -3.32 15.39
C ASN A 58 1.14 -2.60 14.22
N LYS A 59 0.77 -1.34 13.95
CA LYS A 59 1.16 -0.63 12.73
C LYS A 59 2.67 -0.60 12.45
N LYS A 60 3.04 -0.66 11.17
CA LYS A 60 4.40 -0.60 10.63
C LYS A 60 4.48 0.37 9.46
N ALA A 61 5.48 1.23 9.45
CA ALA A 61 5.78 2.12 8.33
C ALA A 61 6.71 1.41 7.33
N VAL A 62 6.21 1.09 6.14
CA VAL A 62 6.97 0.42 5.09
C VAL A 62 7.62 1.49 4.21
N ASN A 63 8.83 1.85 4.58
CA ASN A 63 9.60 2.91 3.94
C ASN A 63 10.54 2.38 2.84
N TRP A 64 10.67 3.17 1.79
CA TRP A 64 11.57 2.96 0.65
C TRP A 64 12.12 4.32 0.20
N ASN A 65 13.06 4.34 -0.75
CA ASN A 65 13.75 5.58 -1.11
C ASN A 65 12.80 6.70 -1.64
N GLY A 66 11.62 6.38 -2.19
CA GLY A 66 10.61 7.36 -2.60
C GLY A 66 10.96 8.23 -3.81
N THR A 67 12.17 8.09 -4.37
CA THR A 67 12.63 8.76 -5.61
C THR A 67 13.17 7.76 -6.64
N GLN A 68 13.53 6.54 -6.23
CA GLN A 68 14.01 5.49 -7.12
C GLN A 68 12.88 4.72 -7.83
N ARG A 69 13.25 3.91 -8.83
CA ARG A 69 12.32 3.05 -9.58
C ARG A 69 11.59 2.07 -8.66
N ILE A 70 10.32 1.81 -8.98
CA ILE A 70 9.48 0.81 -8.30
C ILE A 70 10.18 -0.54 -8.30
N SER A 71 10.64 -1.01 -9.46
CA SER A 71 11.31 -2.31 -9.60
C SER A 71 12.60 -2.45 -8.79
N VAL A 72 13.32 -1.34 -8.56
CA VAL A 72 14.57 -1.33 -7.78
C VAL A 72 14.28 -1.38 -6.29
N GLU A 73 13.26 -0.67 -5.81
CA GLU A 73 12.96 -0.54 -4.39
C GLU A 73 11.90 -1.53 -3.87
N ASN A 74 11.20 -2.25 -4.76
CA ASN A 74 10.10 -3.14 -4.38
C ASN A 74 10.51 -4.23 -3.37
N TYR A 75 11.79 -4.62 -3.35
CA TYR A 75 12.28 -5.56 -2.34
C TYR A 75 12.01 -5.06 -0.91
N ARG A 76 11.97 -3.74 -0.65
CA ARG A 76 11.63 -3.19 0.68
C ARG A 76 10.20 -3.48 1.09
N VAL A 77 9.28 -3.41 0.14
CA VAL A 77 7.87 -3.75 0.36
C VAL A 77 7.74 -5.24 0.60
N ARG A 78 8.43 -6.05 -0.21
CA ARG A 78 8.46 -7.50 -0.06
C ARG A 78 9.09 -7.94 1.27
N ASP A 79 10.17 -7.32 1.73
CA ASP A 79 10.81 -7.62 3.01
C ASP A 79 9.83 -7.38 4.17
N ALA A 80 9.04 -6.29 4.10
CA ALA A 80 8.00 -5.99 5.07
C ALA A 80 6.87 -7.02 5.04
N LEU A 81 6.39 -7.37 3.84
CA LEU A 81 5.34 -8.36 3.66
C LEU A 81 5.81 -9.77 4.11
N ASP A 82 7.04 -10.15 3.80
CA ASP A 82 7.64 -11.39 4.28
C ASP A 82 7.72 -11.40 5.80
N CYS A 83 8.14 -10.29 6.39
CA CYS A 83 8.29 -10.16 7.82
C CYS A 83 6.97 -10.29 8.59
N PHE A 84 5.94 -9.57 8.16
CA PHE A 84 4.72 -9.37 8.95
C PHE A 84 3.50 -10.12 8.43
N CYS A 85 3.52 -10.64 7.20
CA CYS A 85 2.36 -11.23 6.54
C CYS A 85 2.57 -12.71 6.18
N THR A 86 3.39 -13.42 6.95
CA THR A 86 3.65 -14.86 6.80
C THR A 86 3.39 -15.62 8.09
N GLY A 87 3.33 -16.95 8.00
CA GLY A 87 2.99 -17.84 9.09
C GLY A 87 1.54 -17.69 9.51
N SER A 88 1.32 -17.53 10.81
CA SER A 88 0.00 -17.25 11.37
C SER A 88 -0.38 -15.76 11.31
N ASN A 89 0.53 -14.87 10.90
CA ASN A 89 0.26 -13.44 10.85
C ASN A 89 -0.59 -13.05 9.64
N TRP A 90 -1.39 -12.00 9.79
CA TRP A 90 -2.19 -11.41 8.72
C TRP A 90 -1.97 -9.90 8.65
N CYS A 91 -2.06 -9.35 7.44
CA CYS A 91 -1.84 -7.94 7.20
C CYS A 91 -3.06 -7.24 6.63
N TYR A 92 -3.27 -6.03 7.12
CA TYR A 92 -3.99 -4.96 6.46
C TYR A 92 -2.95 -4.05 5.83
N VAL A 93 -3.16 -3.59 4.60
CA VAL A 93 -2.21 -2.70 3.93
C VAL A 93 -2.90 -1.38 3.64
N ALA A 94 -2.24 -0.28 3.95
CA ALA A 94 -2.65 1.05 3.57
C ALA A 94 -1.52 1.68 2.76
N VAL A 95 -1.85 2.27 1.62
CA VAL A 95 -0.87 2.86 0.72
C VAL A 95 -1.28 4.27 0.34
N HIS A 96 -0.30 5.06 -0.09
CA HIS A 96 -0.55 6.41 -0.60
C HIS A 96 0.23 6.64 -1.88
N SER A 97 -0.39 7.29 -2.87
CA SER A 97 0.31 7.77 -4.07
C SER A 97 1.06 6.62 -4.78
N ALA A 98 2.36 6.78 -5.06
CA ALA A 98 3.21 5.74 -5.66
C ALA A 98 3.35 4.45 -4.82
N GLY A 99 2.93 4.44 -3.55
CA GLY A 99 2.85 3.24 -2.73
C GLY A 99 1.84 2.21 -3.28
N ASP A 100 0.85 2.67 -4.04
CA ASP A 100 -0.09 1.82 -4.76
C ASP A 100 0.59 1.00 -5.86
N LEU A 101 1.45 1.63 -6.67
CA LEU A 101 2.30 0.92 -7.64
C LEU A 101 3.19 -0.11 -6.95
N GLN A 102 3.77 0.23 -5.80
CA GLN A 102 4.62 -0.69 -5.05
C GLN A 102 3.88 -1.97 -4.63
N ILE A 103 2.70 -1.85 -4.02
CA ILE A 103 1.95 -3.04 -3.57
C ILE A 103 1.35 -3.80 -4.76
N GLY A 104 0.83 -3.12 -5.78
CA GLY A 104 0.32 -3.76 -6.99
C GLY A 104 1.39 -4.57 -7.73
N TYR A 105 2.58 -3.98 -7.90
CA TYR A 105 3.74 -4.65 -8.49
C TYR A 105 4.16 -5.88 -7.68
N ALA A 106 4.25 -5.74 -6.35
CA ALA A 106 4.62 -6.84 -5.46
C ALA A 106 3.63 -8.02 -5.59
N LEU A 107 2.32 -7.73 -5.58
CA LEU A 107 1.27 -8.76 -5.65
C LEU A 107 1.17 -9.42 -7.02
N SER A 108 1.28 -8.65 -8.11
CA SER A 108 1.17 -9.18 -9.47
C SER A 108 2.36 -10.10 -9.81
N LEU A 109 3.59 -9.68 -9.48
CA LEU A 109 4.79 -10.39 -9.91
C LEU A 109 5.34 -11.39 -8.89
N TYR A 110 5.15 -11.13 -7.58
CA TYR A 110 5.74 -11.95 -6.51
C TYR A 110 4.70 -12.52 -5.55
N GLY A 111 3.43 -12.12 -5.64
CA GLY A 111 2.37 -12.58 -4.74
C GLY A 111 2.09 -14.09 -4.82
N GLY A 112 2.54 -14.76 -5.88
CA GLY A 112 2.44 -16.22 -6.05
C GLY A 112 3.72 -16.99 -5.69
N SER A 113 4.77 -16.32 -5.22
CA SER A 113 6.04 -16.98 -4.92
C SER A 113 6.02 -17.73 -3.58
N THR A 114 6.75 -18.85 -3.52
CA THR A 114 7.09 -19.52 -2.25
C THR A 114 8.06 -18.66 -1.45
N ARG A 115 7.83 -18.52 -0.15
CA ARG A 115 8.63 -17.70 0.77
C ARG A 115 8.79 -18.38 2.12
N SER A 116 9.88 -18.09 2.81
CA SER A 116 10.09 -18.53 4.20
C SER A 116 9.12 -17.82 5.13
N ILE A 117 8.58 -18.55 6.11
CA ILE A 117 7.82 -17.94 7.20
C ILE A 117 8.79 -17.19 8.11
N LYS A 118 8.47 -15.94 8.46
CA LYS A 118 9.33 -15.05 9.25
C LYS A 118 8.87 -14.87 10.68
N ASN A 119 9.79 -14.47 11.55
CA ASN A 119 9.58 -14.29 12.99
C ASN A 119 9.02 -12.92 13.40
N ALA A 120 8.59 -12.09 12.45
CA ALA A 120 8.10 -10.72 12.66
C ALA A 120 9.05 -9.79 13.46
N THR A 121 10.35 -10.11 13.51
CA THR A 121 11.36 -9.37 14.29
C THR A 121 12.43 -8.83 13.34
N PRO A 122 12.31 -7.57 12.89
CA PRO A 122 13.23 -6.99 11.92
C PRO A 122 14.58 -6.65 12.53
N ASN A 123 15.65 -6.91 11.79
CA ASN A 123 16.96 -6.35 12.07
C ASN A 123 17.02 -4.86 11.66
N SER A 124 18.19 -4.23 11.88
CA SER A 124 18.41 -2.81 11.53
C SER A 124 18.24 -2.49 10.04
N SER A 125 18.29 -3.49 9.17
CA SER A 125 18.09 -3.36 7.72
C SER A 125 16.64 -3.62 7.29
N GLY A 126 15.74 -3.92 8.24
CA GLY A 126 14.34 -4.22 7.98
C GLY A 126 14.04 -5.67 7.57
N VAL A 127 15.02 -6.57 7.64
CA VAL A 127 14.85 -7.98 7.25
C VAL A 127 14.59 -8.83 8.49
N CYS A 128 13.61 -9.72 8.41
CA CYS A 128 13.23 -10.59 9.52
C CYS A 128 13.83 -12.00 9.38
N GLY A 129 14.11 -12.60 10.53
CA GLY A 129 14.66 -13.96 10.61
C GLY A 129 13.62 -15.01 10.26
N ASP A 130 14.08 -16.18 9.81
CA ASP A 130 13.20 -17.31 9.54
C ASP A 130 12.65 -17.89 10.84
N ALA A 131 11.36 -18.24 10.83
CA ALA A 131 10.67 -18.95 11.91
C ALA A 131 10.44 -20.45 11.59
N GLY A 132 11.01 -20.93 10.48
CA GLY A 132 10.86 -22.30 10.01
C GLY A 132 9.62 -22.50 9.11
N GLY A 133 9.76 -23.36 8.10
CA GLY A 133 8.71 -23.63 7.12
C GLY A 133 8.61 -22.58 6.01
N THR A 134 7.73 -22.86 5.05
CA THR A 134 7.47 -22.00 3.89
C THR A 134 5.97 -21.91 3.62
N GLN A 135 5.58 -20.85 2.91
CA GLN A 135 4.22 -20.69 2.38
C GLN A 135 4.26 -20.10 0.97
N VAL A 136 3.14 -20.16 0.27
CA VAL A 136 2.96 -19.44 -1.00
C VAL A 136 2.24 -18.13 -0.73
N GLY A 137 2.78 -17.02 -1.25
CA GLY A 137 2.14 -15.70 -1.13
C GLY A 137 2.16 -15.13 0.28
N TRP A 138 1.47 -14.00 0.45
CA TRP A 138 1.34 -13.29 1.72
C TRP A 138 -0.10 -13.36 2.23
N ASN A 139 -0.25 -13.37 3.54
CA ASN A 139 -1.54 -13.33 4.21
C ASN A 139 -2.01 -11.87 4.32
N ILE A 140 -2.72 -11.39 3.31
CA ILE A 140 -3.24 -10.01 3.26
C ILE A 140 -4.76 -10.09 3.22
N LYS A 141 -5.42 -9.23 4.01
CA LYS A 141 -6.88 -9.16 4.07
C LYS A 141 -7.44 -8.21 3.02
N TRP A 142 -6.85 -7.02 2.90
CA TRP A 142 -7.22 -6.00 1.92
C TRP A 142 -6.15 -4.90 1.86
N VAL A 143 -6.28 -4.04 0.85
CA VAL A 143 -5.46 -2.85 0.63
C VAL A 143 -6.36 -1.61 0.60
N ASP A 144 -6.11 -0.64 1.45
CA ASP A 144 -6.70 0.71 1.33
C ASP A 144 -5.72 1.63 0.61
N VAL A 145 -6.24 2.45 -0.30
CA VAL A 145 -5.45 3.26 -1.21
C VAL A 145 -5.86 4.72 -1.10
N ALA A 146 -5.00 5.54 -0.51
CA ALA A 146 -5.13 6.99 -0.51
C ALA A 146 -4.54 7.53 -1.82
N SER A 147 -5.37 8.07 -2.72
CA SER A 147 -4.93 8.70 -3.97
C SER A 147 -3.86 7.92 -4.73
N GLY A 148 -4.16 6.66 -5.03
CA GLY A 148 -3.21 5.72 -5.61
C GLY A 148 -2.81 6.06 -7.03
N ALA A 149 -1.51 6.00 -7.31
CA ALA A 149 -0.95 6.30 -8.63
C ALA A 149 -0.71 5.03 -9.48
N SER A 150 -1.46 3.94 -9.26
CA SER A 150 -1.34 2.70 -10.06
C SER A 150 -1.59 2.91 -11.56
N GLY A 151 -2.43 3.90 -11.92
CA GLY A 151 -2.64 4.32 -13.31
C GLY A 151 -1.66 5.35 -13.82
N GLY A 152 -0.68 5.75 -13.00
CA GLY A 152 0.23 6.87 -13.22
C GLY A 152 -0.37 8.23 -12.90
N SER A 153 0.34 9.28 -13.30
CA SER A 153 -0.06 10.68 -13.18
C SER A 153 0.31 11.42 -14.46
N GLU A 154 -0.61 12.22 -14.99
CA GLU A 154 -0.36 13.04 -16.18
C GLU A 154 0.71 14.13 -15.94
N LEU A 155 1.00 14.47 -14.67
CA LEU A 155 2.13 15.36 -14.35
C LEU A 155 3.49 14.74 -14.67
N ALA A 156 3.58 13.41 -14.62
CA ALA A 156 4.75 12.69 -15.10
C ALA A 156 4.83 12.67 -16.63
N ASP A 157 3.69 12.64 -17.33
CA ASP A 157 3.62 12.61 -18.79
C ASP A 157 4.12 13.91 -19.43
N VAL A 158 3.79 15.08 -18.86
CA VAL A 158 4.22 16.39 -19.37
C VAL A 158 5.60 16.82 -18.87
N GLY A 159 6.22 16.00 -18.03
CA GLY A 159 7.53 16.27 -17.47
C GLY A 159 7.57 17.36 -16.40
N GLU A 160 6.43 17.76 -15.84
CA GLU A 160 6.32 18.79 -14.79
C GLU A 160 6.95 18.31 -13.47
N TRP A 161 6.92 16.99 -13.23
CA TRP A 161 7.73 16.33 -12.20
C TRP A 161 9.13 15.89 -12.68
N ALA A 162 9.43 15.96 -13.98
CA ALA A 162 10.51 15.17 -14.60
C ALA A 162 11.94 15.69 -14.44
N VAL A 163 12.22 16.63 -13.54
CA VAL A 163 13.55 17.26 -13.50
C VAL A 163 14.57 16.65 -12.53
N SER A 164 14.27 15.61 -11.74
CA SER A 164 15.35 15.07 -10.85
C SER A 164 15.34 13.62 -10.37
N ASP A 165 14.27 12.82 -10.52
CA ASP A 165 14.32 11.45 -9.97
C ASP A 165 13.68 10.30 -10.79
N PRO A 166 14.29 9.08 -10.74
CA PRO A 166 13.87 7.94 -11.56
C PRO A 166 12.41 7.51 -11.44
N LEU A 167 11.79 7.71 -10.28
CA LEU A 167 10.40 7.33 -10.02
C LEU A 167 9.41 8.02 -10.97
N VAL A 168 9.67 9.26 -11.39
CA VAL A 168 8.73 10.01 -12.25
C VAL A 168 8.46 9.27 -13.55
N SER A 169 9.50 8.71 -14.16
CA SER A 169 9.34 7.89 -15.36
C SER A 169 8.63 6.55 -15.15
N ASP A 170 8.49 6.09 -13.90
CA ASP A 170 7.60 4.96 -13.57
C ASP A 170 6.15 5.42 -13.38
N LEU A 171 5.93 6.70 -13.04
CA LEU A 171 4.62 7.33 -12.86
C LEU A 171 4.00 7.85 -14.16
N VAL A 172 4.77 7.88 -15.27
CA VAL A 172 4.22 8.08 -16.63
C VAL A 172 3.08 7.10 -16.84
N THR A 173 1.94 7.57 -17.30
CA THR A 173 0.69 6.80 -17.26
C THR A 173 0.75 5.51 -18.07
N THR A 174 1.42 5.57 -19.23
CA THR A 174 1.66 4.40 -20.07
C THR A 174 2.61 3.40 -19.39
N THR A 175 3.64 3.89 -18.69
CA THR A 175 4.59 3.06 -17.95
C THR A 175 3.92 2.40 -16.75
N ALA A 176 3.22 3.17 -15.91
CA ALA A 176 2.50 2.68 -14.73
C ALA A 176 1.47 1.60 -15.10
N ARG A 177 0.66 1.84 -16.15
CA ARG A 177 -0.34 0.87 -16.63
C ARG A 177 0.29 -0.39 -17.24
N GLY A 178 1.47 -0.26 -17.84
CA GLY A 178 2.23 -1.37 -18.41
C GLY A 178 3.15 -2.11 -17.43
N MET A 179 3.33 -1.59 -16.22
CA MET A 179 4.36 -2.08 -15.28
C MET A 179 4.04 -3.47 -14.73
N TYR A 180 2.76 -3.77 -14.53
CA TYR A 180 2.27 -5.08 -14.10
C TYR A 180 0.81 -5.26 -14.55
N ASN A 181 0.30 -6.49 -14.48
CA ASN A 181 -1.10 -6.73 -14.80
C ASN A 181 -1.97 -6.44 -13.56
N HIS A 182 -2.60 -5.26 -13.57
CA HIS A 182 -3.49 -4.73 -12.52
C HIS A 182 -4.64 -5.66 -12.14
N ASN A 183 -5.05 -6.57 -13.03
CA ASN A 183 -6.12 -7.54 -12.75
C ASN A 183 -5.60 -8.82 -12.05
N THR A 184 -4.30 -8.94 -11.80
CA THR A 184 -3.65 -10.17 -11.28
C THR A 184 -2.99 -10.00 -9.91
N THR A 185 -3.57 -9.15 -9.06
CA THR A 185 -3.11 -8.85 -7.69
C THR A 185 -3.58 -9.87 -6.64
N ARG A 186 -3.57 -11.16 -7.01
CA ARG A 186 -3.94 -12.30 -6.14
C ARG A 186 -5.36 -12.25 -5.57
N SER A 187 -6.28 -11.63 -6.29
CA SER A 187 -7.68 -11.48 -5.86
C SER A 187 -7.86 -10.72 -4.54
N LEU A 188 -6.90 -9.85 -4.21
CA LEU A 188 -6.99 -8.97 -3.05
C LEU A 188 -7.77 -7.72 -3.43
N TRP A 189 -8.67 -7.30 -2.54
CA TRP A 189 -9.44 -6.07 -2.72
C TRP A 189 -8.59 -4.82 -2.44
N PHE A 190 -8.68 -3.88 -3.37
CA PHE A 190 -8.16 -2.52 -3.30
C PHE A 190 -9.33 -1.56 -3.11
N TYR A 191 -9.38 -0.93 -1.95
CA TYR A 191 -10.38 0.05 -1.57
C TYR A 191 -9.80 1.45 -1.75
N ASN A 192 -10.25 2.09 -2.81
CA ASN A 192 -9.71 3.34 -3.30
C ASN A 192 -10.43 4.54 -2.70
N PHE A 193 -9.64 5.50 -2.23
CA PHE A 193 -10.09 6.79 -1.69
C PHE A 193 -9.53 7.88 -2.59
N ALA A 194 -10.42 8.50 -3.37
CA ALA A 194 -10.09 9.49 -4.38
C ALA A 194 -10.32 10.90 -3.83
N GLY A 195 -9.23 11.64 -3.61
CA GLY A 195 -9.26 13.08 -3.29
C GLY A 195 -9.41 13.94 -4.54
N SER A 196 -9.98 15.13 -4.39
CA SER A 196 -10.26 16.04 -5.52
C SER A 196 -10.00 17.52 -5.22
N LYS A 197 -9.28 17.83 -4.14
CA LYS A 197 -8.89 19.22 -3.84
C LYS A 197 -7.66 19.63 -4.62
N GLY A 198 -7.80 19.66 -5.95
CA GLY A 198 -6.82 20.18 -6.88
C GLY A 198 -6.69 21.71 -6.79
N THR A 199 -5.50 22.25 -7.10
CA THR A 199 -5.24 23.69 -7.15
C THR A 199 -4.50 24.09 -8.44
N LEU A 200 -3.16 24.20 -8.40
CA LEU A 200 -2.36 24.79 -9.48
C LEU A 200 -2.12 23.83 -10.66
N TYR A 201 -1.95 22.54 -10.37
CA TYR A 201 -1.60 21.51 -11.36
C TYR A 201 -2.82 20.88 -12.07
N SER A 202 -4.03 21.18 -11.61
CA SER A 202 -5.28 20.64 -12.15
C SER A 202 -5.56 21.06 -13.59
N GLY A 203 -4.88 22.10 -14.11
CA GLY A 203 -4.95 22.47 -15.53
C GLY A 203 -4.29 21.45 -16.47
N VAL A 204 -3.46 20.55 -15.94
CA VAL A 204 -2.74 19.51 -16.70
C VAL A 204 -3.38 18.13 -16.50
N LEU A 205 -4.07 17.93 -15.38
CA LEU A 205 -4.69 16.65 -15.03
C LEU A 205 -6.10 16.53 -15.67
N PRO A 206 -6.46 15.33 -16.18
CA PRO A 206 -7.75 15.13 -16.83
C PRO A 206 -8.88 14.91 -15.80
N GLY A 207 -9.81 15.87 -15.75
CA GLY A 207 -10.95 15.79 -14.83
C GLY A 207 -10.59 16.29 -13.43
N GLN A 208 -11.20 15.72 -12.40
CA GLN A 208 -10.88 16.08 -11.01
C GLN A 208 -9.69 15.28 -10.49
N ASP A 209 -8.93 15.93 -9.63
CA ASP A 209 -7.66 15.47 -9.10
C ASP A 209 -7.37 16.11 -7.74
N ASP A 210 -6.41 15.57 -7.01
CA ASP A 210 -5.97 16.06 -5.71
C ASP A 210 -4.66 16.88 -5.76
N GLU A 211 -4.37 17.50 -6.91
CA GLU A 211 -3.11 18.14 -7.34
C GLU A 211 -2.03 17.22 -7.89
N ALA A 212 -2.13 15.91 -7.70
CA ALA A 212 -1.07 14.98 -8.10
C ALA A 212 -1.59 13.82 -8.94
N VAL A 213 -2.79 13.32 -8.63
CA VAL A 213 -3.34 12.12 -9.24
C VAL A 213 -4.80 12.36 -9.60
N SER A 214 -5.12 12.15 -10.88
CA SER A 214 -6.45 12.27 -11.43
C SER A 214 -7.36 11.09 -11.02
N TYR A 215 -8.67 11.35 -10.97
CA TYR A 215 -9.71 10.40 -10.57
C TYR A 215 -9.67 9.06 -11.30
N HIS A 216 -9.25 9.00 -12.55
CA HIS A 216 -9.18 7.71 -13.25
C HIS A 216 -8.04 6.83 -12.72
N SER A 217 -6.95 7.42 -12.24
CA SER A 217 -5.84 6.69 -11.63
C SER A 217 -6.19 6.31 -10.19
N THR A 218 -6.54 7.29 -9.34
CA THR A 218 -6.93 6.99 -7.95
C THR A 218 -8.19 6.12 -7.86
N GLY A 219 -9.10 6.19 -8.83
CA GLY A 219 -10.32 5.41 -8.88
C GLY A 219 -10.12 3.95 -9.31
N GLY A 220 -8.89 3.56 -9.66
CA GLY A 220 -8.55 2.21 -10.11
C GLY A 220 -9.20 1.84 -11.43
N THR A 221 -9.31 2.79 -12.36
CA THR A 221 -10.05 2.58 -13.63
C THR A 221 -9.18 1.90 -14.69
N SER A 222 -9.76 0.92 -15.38
CA SER A 222 -9.06 0.06 -16.33
C SER A 222 -8.99 0.59 -17.76
N GLY A 223 -9.59 1.76 -18.03
CA GLY A 223 -9.54 2.42 -19.34
C GLY A 223 -8.15 2.96 -19.69
N SER A 224 -8.09 3.69 -20.81
CA SER A 224 -6.87 4.42 -21.21
C SER A 224 -6.59 5.58 -20.24
N SER A 225 -5.32 5.98 -20.15
CA SER A 225 -4.93 7.24 -19.50
C SER A 225 -5.59 8.45 -20.17
N GLY A 226 -5.63 9.60 -19.47
CA GLY A 226 -6.31 10.80 -19.99
C GLY A 226 -7.82 10.79 -19.82
N SER A 227 -8.38 9.82 -19.10
CA SER A 227 -9.83 9.74 -18.88
C SER A 227 -10.28 10.83 -17.91
N SER A 228 -10.94 11.87 -18.41
CA SER A 228 -11.50 12.95 -17.60
C SER A 228 -12.74 12.46 -16.83
N LEU A 229 -12.54 12.12 -15.55
CA LEU A 229 -13.59 11.68 -14.63
C LEU A 229 -13.76 12.71 -13.51
N CYS A 230 -15.01 12.98 -13.13
CA CYS A 230 -15.33 13.98 -12.11
C CYS A 230 -16.46 13.51 -11.18
N ASN A 231 -16.87 14.40 -10.28
CA ASN A 231 -18.02 14.27 -9.40
C ASN A 231 -19.32 14.34 -10.22
N PRO A 232 -20.44 13.84 -9.68
CA PRO A 232 -21.73 13.92 -10.37
C PRO A 232 -22.13 15.37 -10.61
N GLY A 233 -22.59 15.66 -11.82
CA GLY A 233 -23.07 17.00 -12.19
C GLY A 233 -22.00 17.93 -12.76
N ASP A 234 -20.75 17.49 -12.88
CA ASP A 234 -19.74 18.21 -13.66
C ASP A 234 -19.88 17.90 -15.16
N TRP A 235 -20.23 18.92 -15.94
CA TRP A 235 -20.50 18.80 -17.38
C TRP A 235 -19.25 19.03 -18.24
N PHE A 236 -18.12 19.42 -17.63
CA PHE A 236 -16.86 19.64 -18.34
C PHE A 236 -16.04 18.36 -18.48
N CYS A 237 -16.49 17.26 -17.85
CA CYS A 237 -15.78 15.99 -17.83
C CYS A 237 -16.41 14.93 -18.71
N GLY A 238 -15.58 13.98 -19.16
CA GLY A 238 -16.00 12.87 -20.02
C GLY A 238 -16.83 11.80 -19.30
N GLY A 239 -16.93 11.86 -17.97
CA GLY A 239 -17.76 10.97 -17.16
C GLY A 239 -17.63 11.22 -15.66
N THR A 240 -18.36 10.44 -14.88
CA THR A 240 -18.36 10.45 -13.42
C THR A 240 -17.63 9.23 -12.89
N LEU A 241 -16.69 9.41 -11.95
CA LEU A 241 -16.10 8.29 -11.23
C LEU A 241 -17.17 7.70 -10.31
N ASN A 242 -17.69 6.52 -10.58
CA ASN A 242 -18.68 5.90 -9.70
C ASN A 242 -18.01 5.24 -8.47
N THR A 243 -18.68 5.28 -7.32
CA THR A 243 -18.27 4.58 -6.09
C THR A 243 -18.57 3.08 -6.20
N GLY A 244 -18.02 2.29 -5.27
CA GLY A 244 -18.13 0.84 -5.28
C GLY A 244 -17.38 0.21 -6.44
N THR A 245 -17.88 -0.91 -6.96
CA THR A 245 -17.28 -1.67 -8.08
C THR A 245 -17.87 -1.30 -9.44
N SER A 246 -18.86 -0.41 -9.48
CA SER A 246 -19.52 0.00 -10.72
C SER A 246 -18.54 0.69 -11.67
N ALA A 247 -18.72 0.44 -12.97
CA ALA A 247 -18.05 1.21 -14.00
C ALA A 247 -18.37 2.70 -13.85
N SER A 248 -17.46 3.57 -14.27
CA SER A 248 -17.68 5.02 -14.41
C SER A 248 -18.86 5.30 -15.35
N SER A 249 -19.49 6.48 -15.26
CA SER A 249 -20.72 6.75 -16.04
C SER A 249 -20.51 6.74 -17.57
N ASN A 250 -19.27 6.83 -18.03
CA ASN A 250 -18.87 6.66 -19.43
C ASN A 250 -18.59 5.20 -19.84
N GLY A 251 -18.91 4.22 -18.98
CA GLY A 251 -18.77 2.80 -19.24
C GLY A 251 -17.38 2.22 -18.96
N ILE A 252 -16.41 3.03 -18.52
CA ILE A 252 -15.07 2.54 -18.18
C ILE A 252 -15.12 1.74 -16.88
N ALA A 253 -14.75 0.46 -16.95
CA ALA A 253 -14.69 -0.42 -15.79
C ALA A 253 -13.54 -0.04 -14.83
N LYS A 254 -13.59 -0.60 -13.63
CA LYS A 254 -12.45 -0.64 -12.71
C LYS A 254 -11.56 -1.85 -13.02
N TRP A 255 -10.30 -1.84 -12.60
CA TRP A 255 -9.52 -3.08 -12.56
C TRP A 255 -10.18 -4.10 -11.63
N SER A 256 -9.96 -5.38 -11.90
CA SER A 256 -10.46 -6.46 -11.05
C SER A 256 -10.06 -6.22 -9.59
N TYR A 257 -11.00 -6.47 -8.68
CA TYR A 257 -10.83 -6.29 -7.24
C TYR A 257 -10.51 -4.84 -6.81
N HIS A 258 -10.86 -3.84 -7.62
CA HIS A 258 -10.83 -2.43 -7.21
C HIS A 258 -12.24 -1.91 -6.94
N SER A 259 -12.40 -1.19 -5.84
CA SER A 259 -13.64 -0.55 -5.45
C SER A 259 -13.34 0.86 -4.95
N VAL A 260 -14.15 1.85 -5.32
CA VAL A 260 -14.02 3.20 -4.78
C VAL A 260 -14.84 3.31 -3.51
N SER A 261 -14.17 3.34 -2.37
CA SER A 261 -14.78 3.49 -1.05
C SER A 261 -15.12 4.95 -0.75
N LEU A 262 -14.31 5.88 -1.26
CA LEU A 262 -14.58 7.31 -1.15
C LEU A 262 -14.26 8.00 -2.48
N ARG A 263 -15.20 8.84 -2.93
CA ARG A 263 -14.98 9.89 -3.92
C ARG A 263 -15.23 11.21 -3.23
N ASP A 264 -14.29 12.12 -3.30
CA ASP A 264 -14.36 13.41 -2.63
C ASP A 264 -15.31 14.37 -3.36
N ASP A 265 -16.61 14.22 -3.11
CA ASP A 265 -17.64 15.06 -3.73
C ASP A 265 -17.54 16.54 -3.30
N GLY A 266 -16.89 16.82 -2.16
CA GLY A 266 -16.76 18.14 -1.59
C GLY A 266 -15.41 18.81 -1.81
N GLU A 267 -14.52 18.23 -2.63
CA GLU A 267 -13.19 18.77 -2.95
C GLU A 267 -12.42 19.22 -1.70
N SER A 268 -12.47 18.38 -0.66
CA SER A 268 -11.97 18.69 0.68
C SER A 268 -10.56 18.13 0.94
N TYR A 269 -10.14 17.13 0.18
CA TYR A 269 -8.93 16.36 0.42
C TYR A 269 -7.91 16.53 -0.71
N ASP A 270 -6.78 17.13 -0.36
CA ASP A 270 -5.59 17.21 -1.22
C ASP A 270 -4.72 15.95 -1.11
N HIS A 271 -3.69 15.87 -1.95
CA HIS A 271 -2.77 14.74 -1.98
C HIS A 271 -1.88 14.61 -0.73
N TYR A 272 -1.71 15.64 0.09
CA TYR A 272 -0.56 15.70 0.97
C TYR A 272 -0.88 15.19 2.38
N ALA A 273 -0.19 14.12 2.78
CA ALA A 273 -0.18 13.65 4.17
C ALA A 273 0.35 14.71 5.16
N ALA A 274 1.16 15.67 4.68
CA ALA A 274 1.74 16.79 5.40
C ALA A 274 2.47 16.43 6.72
N GLY A 275 2.93 15.18 6.86
CA GLY A 275 3.50 14.68 8.12
C GLY A 275 2.52 14.77 9.30
N ASN A 276 1.21 14.75 9.04
CA ASN A 276 0.19 14.83 10.08
C ASN A 276 -1.10 14.07 9.74
N TRP A 277 -1.02 13.04 8.89
CA TRP A 277 -2.16 12.25 8.42
C TRP A 277 -3.24 13.12 7.76
N ALA A 278 -2.81 14.18 7.06
CA ALA A 278 -3.67 15.16 6.41
C ALA A 278 -4.11 14.69 5.01
N GLY A 279 -4.86 15.55 4.31
CA GLY A 279 -5.36 15.27 2.96
C GLY A 279 -6.18 13.98 2.91
N ILE A 280 -6.11 13.30 1.77
CA ILE A 280 -6.82 12.04 1.51
C ILE A 280 -6.33 10.86 2.38
N VAL A 281 -5.15 10.97 2.99
CA VAL A 281 -4.63 9.99 3.95
C VAL A 281 -5.46 9.99 5.24
N GLY A 282 -6.05 11.13 5.62
CA GLY A 282 -6.90 11.24 6.81
C GLY A 282 -8.10 10.29 6.81
N PRO A 283 -8.96 10.33 5.77
CA PRO A 283 -10.04 9.36 5.58
C PRO A 283 -9.58 7.91 5.59
N VAL A 284 -8.51 7.56 4.86
CA VAL A 284 -7.95 6.19 4.86
C VAL A 284 -7.52 5.75 6.25
N ARG A 285 -6.80 6.60 6.99
CA ARG A 285 -6.41 6.29 8.37
C ARG A 285 -7.64 6.02 9.25
N SER A 286 -8.70 6.80 9.09
CA SER A 286 -9.94 6.61 9.84
C SER A 286 -10.59 5.25 9.53
N ASP A 287 -10.60 4.86 8.26
CA ASP A 287 -11.13 3.56 7.82
C ASP A 287 -10.29 2.41 8.38
N VAL A 288 -8.97 2.49 8.23
CA VAL A 288 -8.01 1.52 8.78
C VAL A 288 -8.16 1.37 10.29
N VAL A 289 -8.27 2.45 11.07
CA VAL A 289 -8.50 2.36 12.53
C VAL A 289 -9.81 1.65 12.86
N THR A 290 -10.83 1.84 12.02
CA THR A 290 -12.15 1.25 12.23
C THR A 290 -12.16 -0.25 11.95
N TYR A 291 -11.47 -0.69 10.90
CA TYR A 291 -11.60 -2.06 10.36
C TYR A 291 -10.35 -2.95 10.49
N ALA A 292 -9.15 -2.40 10.68
CA ALA A 292 -7.92 -3.17 10.87
C ALA A 292 -7.69 -3.49 12.35
N LYS A 293 -8.23 -4.62 12.81
CA LYS A 293 -8.20 -5.11 14.21
C LYS A 293 -7.56 -6.47 14.33
#